data_AF-A0A4R5UIS6-F1
#
_entry.id   AF-A0A4R5UIS6-F1
#
_cell.length_a   1.000
_cell.length_b   1.000
_cell.length_c   1.000
_cell.angle_alpha   90.00
_cell.angle_beta   90.00
_cell.angle_gamma   90.00
#
_symmetry.space_group_name_H-M   'P 1'
#
loop_
_entity.id
_entity.type
_entity.pdbx_description
1 polymer ?
#
loop_
_entity_poly.entity_id
_entity_poly.type
_entity_poly.pdbx_seq_one_letter_code
_entity_poly.pdbx_strand_id
1 'polypeptide(L)'
;MSEDSPYMKRSREFLPFALEIDRATAEAFANKSVSDLQAIYERLETEADRSQQFLGNGGAATACDVAQSTLLIVVGFSINKMDGQGRYEDWMEDESLRLLSDYRQLVAACGEDAKTPALSRITEEMIKNL
;
A
#
# COMPACT_ATOMS: atom_id res chain seq x y z
N MET A 1 7.17 8.18 31.98
CA MET A 1 6.43 7.69 30.79
C MET A 1 7.06 8.38 29.59
N SER A 2 7.69 7.67 28.67
CA SER A 2 8.21 8.29 27.45
C SER A 2 7.01 8.70 26.59
N GLU A 3 6.85 9.99 26.34
CA GLU A 3 5.88 10.47 25.35
C GLU A 3 6.22 9.81 24.01
N ASP A 4 5.22 9.17 23.39
CA ASP A 4 5.40 8.58 22.07
C ASP A 4 5.84 9.67 21.10
N SER A 5 6.85 9.38 20.27
CA SER A 5 7.27 10.34 19.25
C SER A 5 6.10 10.61 18.29
N PRO A 6 6.01 11.83 17.69
CA PRO A 6 4.99 12.14 16.69
C PRO A 6 4.92 11.09 15.56
N TYR A 7 6.07 10.50 15.23
CA TYR A 7 6.24 9.42 14.26
C TYR A 7 5.50 8.12 14.67
N MET A 8 5.64 7.70 15.93
CA MET A 8 4.94 6.51 16.45
C MET A 8 3.43 6.74 16.53
N LYS A 9 3.01 7.96 16.90
CA LYS A 9 1.58 8.32 16.95
C LYS A 9 0.94 8.22 15.57
N ARG A 10 1.56 8.82 14.54
CA ARG A 10 1.09 8.73 13.14
C ARG A 10 1.02 7.27 12.68
N SER A 11 2.03 6.46 12.97
CA SER A 11 2.04 5.04 12.60
C SER A 11 0.89 4.26 13.24
N ARG A 12 0.56 4.51 14.51
CA ARG A 12 -0.60 3.89 15.17
C ARG A 12 -1.93 4.32 14.59
N GLU A 13 -2.07 5.60 14.25
CA GLU A 13 -3.28 6.12 13.64
C GLU A 13 -3.48 5.56 12.23
N PHE A 14 -2.39 5.34 11.50
CA PHE A 14 -2.44 4.94 10.10
C PHE A 14 -2.47 3.42 9.88
N LEU A 15 -1.83 2.63 10.75
CA LEU A 15 -1.74 1.17 10.60
C LEU A 15 -3.11 0.47 10.38
N PRO A 16 -4.22 0.84 11.06
CA PRO A 16 -5.52 0.23 10.79
C PRO A 16 -5.97 0.34 9.34
N PHE A 17 -5.77 1.50 8.71
CA PHE A 17 -6.09 1.70 7.30
C PHE A 17 -5.16 0.89 6.40
N ALA A 18 -3.85 0.87 6.70
CA ALA A 18 -2.88 0.11 5.93
C ALA A 18 -3.23 -1.39 5.91
N LEU A 19 -3.62 -1.96 7.05
CA LEU A 19 -4.04 -3.37 7.15
C LEU A 19 -5.39 -3.65 6.48
N GLU A 20 -6.32 -2.70 6.55
CA GLU A 20 -7.61 -2.83 5.87
C GLU A 20 -7.43 -2.86 4.34
N ILE A 21 -6.66 -1.92 3.81
CA ILE A 21 -6.38 -1.82 2.37
C ILE A 21 -5.54 -3.00 1.89
N ASP A 22 -4.55 -3.46 2.66
CA ASP A 22 -3.79 -4.68 2.35
C ASP A 22 -4.72 -5.88 2.12
N ARG A 23 -5.63 -6.11 3.06
CA ARG A 23 -6.61 -7.20 2.98
C ARG A 23 -7.52 -7.04 1.77
N ALA A 24 -8.10 -5.84 1.57
CA ALA A 24 -8.99 -5.58 0.45
C ALA A 24 -8.29 -5.79 -0.90
N THR A 25 -7.01 -5.40 -0.99
CA THR A 25 -6.20 -5.58 -2.20
C THR A 25 -5.92 -7.06 -2.46
N ALA A 26 -5.55 -7.82 -1.42
CA ALA A 26 -5.36 -9.26 -1.54
C ALA A 26 -6.65 -9.98 -1.99
N GLU A 27 -7.81 -9.57 -1.47
CA GLU A 27 -9.12 -10.08 -1.89
C GLU A 27 -9.43 -9.71 -3.36
N ALA A 28 -9.18 -8.47 -3.76
CA ALA A 28 -9.39 -8.02 -5.14
C ALA A 28 -8.49 -8.76 -6.15
N PHE A 29 -7.22 -9.02 -5.79
CA PHE A 29 -6.32 -9.83 -6.61
C PHE A 29 -6.78 -11.28 -6.70
N ALA A 30 -7.17 -11.90 -5.57
CA ALA A 30 -7.67 -13.27 -5.56
C ALA A 30 -8.92 -13.45 -6.45
N ASN A 31 -9.80 -12.45 -6.46
CA ASN A 31 -11.03 -12.44 -7.24
C ASN A 31 -10.86 -11.89 -8.66
N LYS A 32 -9.67 -11.39 -9.01
CA LYS A 32 -9.41 -10.69 -10.28
C LYS A 32 -10.44 -9.59 -10.57
N SER A 33 -10.76 -8.79 -9.55
CA SER A 33 -11.80 -7.76 -9.64
C SER A 33 -11.21 -6.38 -9.97
N VAL A 34 -11.32 -5.97 -11.25
CA VAL A 34 -10.85 -4.63 -11.69
C VAL A 34 -11.60 -3.51 -10.98
N SER A 35 -12.91 -3.65 -10.77
CA SER A 35 -13.72 -2.63 -10.10
C SER A 35 -13.30 -2.42 -8.64
N ASP A 36 -12.96 -3.51 -7.93
CA ASP A 36 -12.50 -3.39 -6.55
C ASP A 36 -11.10 -2.77 -6.49
N LEU A 37 -10.21 -3.13 -7.44
CA LEU A 37 -8.90 -2.47 -7.55
C LEU A 37 -9.02 -0.99 -7.86
N GLN A 38 -9.95 -0.58 -8.72
CA GLN A 38 -10.23 0.85 -9.01
C GLN A 38 -10.71 1.59 -7.75
N ALA A 39 -11.65 1.02 -7.00
CA ALA A 39 -12.12 1.61 -5.75
C ALA A 39 -10.99 1.69 -4.69
N ILE A 40 -10.12 0.68 -4.63
CA ILE A 40 -8.93 0.69 -3.76
C ILE A 40 -7.94 1.77 -4.19
N TYR A 41 -7.70 1.91 -5.49
CA TYR A 41 -6.81 2.93 -6.05
C TYR A 41 -7.28 4.35 -5.67
N GLU A 42 -8.58 4.66 -5.80
CA GLU A 42 -9.15 5.95 -5.39
C GLU A 42 -8.98 6.22 -3.87
N ARG A 43 -9.14 5.18 -3.04
CA ARG A 43 -8.90 5.29 -1.59
C ARG A 43 -7.43 5.53 -1.27
N LEU A 44 -6.52 4.86 -1.97
CA LEU A 44 -5.08 5.03 -1.83
C LEU A 44 -4.65 6.44 -2.27
N GLU A 45 -5.18 6.96 -3.39
CA GLU A 45 -4.94 8.35 -3.83
C GLU A 45 -5.42 9.37 -2.80
N THR A 46 -6.65 9.21 -2.31
CA THR A 46 -7.21 10.11 -1.29
C THR A 46 -6.34 10.17 -0.03
N GLU A 47 -5.79 9.04 0.39
CA GLU A 47 -4.93 9.00 1.57
C GLU A 47 -3.49 9.45 1.29
N ALA A 48 -2.99 9.24 0.07
CA ALA A 48 -1.73 9.83 -0.38
C ALA A 48 -1.79 11.37 -0.33
N ASP A 49 -2.90 11.97 -0.78
CA ASP A 49 -3.11 13.42 -0.70
C ASP A 49 -3.13 13.93 0.74
N ARG A 50 -3.81 13.21 1.65
CA ARG A 50 -3.82 13.54 3.09
C ARG A 50 -2.43 13.42 3.70
N SER A 51 -1.67 12.40 3.31
CA SER A 51 -0.29 12.20 3.76
C SER A 51 0.60 13.34 3.26
N GLN A 52 0.47 13.76 2.00
CA GLN A 52 1.19 14.92 1.47
C GLN A 52 0.86 16.22 2.22
N GLN A 53 -0.42 16.46 2.55
CA GLN A 53 -0.82 17.62 3.36
C GLN A 53 -0.21 17.57 4.77
N PHE A 54 -0.20 16.39 5.40
CA PHE A 54 0.43 16.22 6.71
C PHE A 54 1.93 16.55 6.67
N LEU A 55 2.65 16.07 5.64
CA LEU A 55 4.06 16.38 5.43
C LEU A 55 4.30 17.87 5.16
N GLY A 56 3.45 18.49 4.32
CA GLY A 56 3.52 19.92 4.02
C GLY A 56 3.32 20.82 5.24
N ASN A 57 2.63 20.33 6.28
CA ASN A 57 2.41 21.04 7.55
C ASN A 57 3.50 20.77 8.60
N GLY A 58 4.66 20.23 8.20
CA GLY A 58 5.78 19.93 9.09
C GLY A 58 5.71 18.55 9.77
N GLY A 59 4.80 17.69 9.32
CA GLY A 59 4.78 16.28 9.69
C GLY A 59 5.98 15.51 9.12
N ALA A 60 6.30 14.37 9.70
CA ALA A 60 7.34 13.47 9.22
C ALA A 60 6.72 12.21 8.61
N ALA A 61 7.27 11.74 7.49
CA ALA A 61 6.80 10.53 6.83
C ALA A 61 7.11 9.30 7.70
N THR A 62 6.15 8.38 7.74
CA THR A 62 6.26 7.08 8.41
C THR A 62 6.41 5.96 7.40
N ALA A 63 6.84 4.78 7.86
CA ALA A 63 6.82 3.57 7.04
C ALA A 63 5.43 3.28 6.45
N CYS A 64 4.34 3.63 7.17
CA CYS A 64 2.97 3.48 6.69
C CYS A 64 2.67 4.39 5.48
N ASP A 65 3.15 5.64 5.50
CA ASP A 65 2.94 6.59 4.39
C ASP A 65 3.68 6.13 3.12
N VAL A 66 4.90 5.57 3.28
CA VAL A 66 5.67 5.03 2.16
C VAL A 66 5.04 3.74 1.64
N ALA A 67 4.64 2.81 2.52
CA ALA A 67 3.98 1.57 2.14
C ALA A 67 2.75 1.83 1.27
N GLN A 68 1.94 2.82 1.66
CA GLN A 68 0.75 3.24 0.93
C GLN A 68 1.04 3.70 -0.49
N SER A 69 2.05 4.55 -0.66
CA SER A 69 2.46 5.04 -1.98
C SER A 69 3.01 3.90 -2.84
N THR A 70 3.75 2.96 -2.25
CA THR A 70 4.21 1.74 -2.93
C THR A 70 3.03 0.89 -3.40
N LEU A 71 2.03 0.68 -2.55
CA LEU A 71 0.86 -0.13 -2.89
C LEU A 71 0.00 0.53 -3.98
N LEU A 72 -0.13 1.86 -3.96
CA LEU A 72 -0.84 2.61 -5.00
C LEU A 72 -0.29 2.30 -6.40
N ILE A 73 1.03 2.26 -6.55
CA ILE A 73 1.69 1.93 -7.82
C ILE A 73 1.40 0.48 -8.23
N VAL A 74 1.55 -0.47 -7.31
CA VAL A 74 1.28 -1.90 -7.58
C VAL A 74 -0.17 -2.11 -8.01
N VAL A 75 -1.13 -1.45 -7.36
CA VAL A 75 -2.54 -1.50 -7.73
C VAL A 75 -2.77 -0.88 -9.11
N GLY A 76 -2.18 0.28 -9.40
CA GLY A 76 -2.29 0.93 -10.72
C GLY A 76 -1.77 0.06 -11.85
N PHE A 77 -0.62 -0.59 -11.67
CA PHE A 77 -0.07 -1.56 -12.64
C PHE A 77 -0.97 -2.79 -12.79
N SER A 78 -1.52 -3.29 -11.69
CA SER A 78 -2.45 -4.43 -11.72
C SER A 78 -3.73 -4.11 -12.48
N ILE A 79 -4.28 -2.90 -12.33
CA ILE A 79 -5.42 -2.42 -13.13
C ILE A 79 -5.05 -2.41 -14.62
N ASN A 80 -3.91 -1.83 -14.99
CA ASN A 80 -3.45 -1.80 -16.38
C ASN A 80 -3.23 -3.19 -16.96
N LYS A 81 -2.76 -4.16 -16.15
CA LYS A 81 -2.60 -5.56 -16.57
C LYS A 81 -3.96 -6.20 -16.92
N MET A 82 -4.96 -5.95 -16.09
CA MET A 82 -6.26 -6.62 -16.15
C MET A 82 -7.28 -5.94 -17.07
N ASP A 83 -7.18 -4.62 -17.27
CA ASP A 83 -8.10 -3.88 -18.12
C ASP A 83 -7.90 -4.14 -19.63
N GLY A 84 -6.75 -4.75 -19.98
CA GLY A 84 -6.44 -5.19 -21.34
C GLY A 84 -6.27 -4.05 -22.36
N GLN A 85 -6.12 -2.79 -21.92
CA GLN A 85 -6.03 -1.64 -22.82
C GLN A 85 -4.65 -1.48 -23.48
N GLY A 86 -3.77 -2.47 -23.38
CA GLY A 86 -2.43 -2.45 -23.98
C GLY A 86 -1.46 -1.46 -23.34
N ARG A 87 -1.76 -1.00 -22.13
CA ARG A 87 -0.90 -0.08 -21.35
C ARG A 87 0.08 -0.80 -20.43
N TYR A 88 -0.07 -2.12 -20.27
CA TYR A 88 0.81 -2.94 -19.46
C TYR A 88 2.01 -3.41 -20.28
N GLU A 89 3.21 -3.17 -19.75
CA GLU A 89 4.48 -3.54 -20.36
C GLU A 89 5.21 -4.55 -19.46
N ASP A 90 6.08 -5.38 -20.05
CA ASP A 90 6.78 -6.46 -19.31
C ASP A 90 7.54 -5.94 -18.08
N TRP A 91 8.16 -4.76 -18.18
CA TRP A 91 8.90 -4.16 -17.07
C TRP A 91 8.00 -3.79 -15.87
N MET A 92 6.70 -3.57 -16.09
CA MET A 92 5.76 -3.27 -15.01
C MET A 92 5.54 -4.47 -14.10
N GLU A 93 5.71 -5.70 -14.60
CA GLU A 93 5.62 -6.91 -13.77
C GLU A 93 6.79 -6.99 -12.79
N ASP A 94 8.02 -6.88 -13.32
CA ASP A 94 9.24 -6.90 -12.51
C ASP A 94 9.23 -5.79 -11.46
N GLU A 95 8.81 -4.59 -11.86
CA GLU A 95 8.69 -3.45 -10.97
C GLU A 95 7.59 -3.68 -9.91
N SER A 96 6.43 -4.24 -10.28
CA SER A 96 5.37 -4.59 -9.31
C SER A 96 5.86 -5.57 -8.25
N LEU A 97 6.64 -6.59 -8.65
CA LEU A 97 7.18 -7.59 -7.73
C LEU A 97 8.23 -6.99 -6.79
N ARG A 98 9.09 -6.11 -7.32
CA ARG A 98 10.08 -5.36 -6.53
C ARG A 98 9.38 -4.47 -5.50
N LEU A 99 8.43 -3.65 -5.94
CA LEU A 99 7.64 -2.76 -5.09
C LEU A 99 6.83 -3.55 -4.05
N LEU A 100 6.27 -4.70 -4.41
CA LEU A 100 5.57 -5.56 -3.46
C LEU A 100 6.50 -6.08 -2.36
N SER A 101 7.75 -6.42 -2.69
CA SER A 101 8.75 -6.79 -1.68
C SER A 101 9.01 -5.65 -0.70
N ASP A 102 9.21 -4.43 -1.22
CA ASP A 102 9.41 -3.22 -0.41
C ASP A 102 8.19 -2.93 0.46
N TYR A 103 6.99 -3.03 -0.10
CA TYR A 103 5.72 -2.84 0.60
C TYR A 103 5.60 -3.76 1.82
N ARG A 104 5.88 -5.06 1.67
CA ARG A 104 5.79 -6.03 2.77
C ARG A 104 6.75 -5.66 3.93
N GLN A 105 7.95 -5.19 3.60
CA GLN A 105 8.92 -4.73 4.59
C GLN A 105 8.44 -3.45 5.30
N LEU A 106 7.87 -2.50 4.54
CA LEU A 106 7.35 -1.25 5.09
C LEU A 106 6.11 -1.46 5.97
N VAL A 107 5.23 -2.42 5.64
CA VAL A 107 4.11 -2.80 6.52
C VAL A 107 4.62 -3.36 7.84
N ALA A 108 5.65 -4.21 7.81
CA ALA A 108 6.25 -4.73 9.04
C ALA A 108 6.87 -3.60 9.89
N ALA A 109 7.63 -2.70 9.27
CA ALA A 109 8.22 -1.54 9.95
C ALA A 109 7.13 -0.60 10.54
N CYS A 110 6.07 -0.33 9.79
CA CYS A 110 4.89 0.41 10.26
C CYS A 110 4.27 -0.26 11.51
N GLY A 111 4.21 -1.60 11.53
CA GLY A 111 3.79 -2.37 12.69
C GLY A 111 4.71 -2.23 13.90
N GLU A 112 6.03 -2.27 13.70
CA GLU A 112 7.02 -2.05 14.76
C GLU A 112 6.88 -0.65 15.37
N ASP A 113 6.74 0.38 14.54
CA ASP A 113 6.54 1.77 14.95
C ASP A 113 5.25 1.95 15.75
N ALA A 114 4.19 1.26 15.31
CA ALA A 114 2.90 1.22 15.98
C ALA A 114 2.88 0.31 17.22
N LYS A 115 3.93 -0.47 17.48
CA LYS A 115 3.97 -1.55 18.49
C LYS A 115 2.84 -2.57 18.33
N THR A 116 2.45 -2.85 17.09
CA THR A 116 1.37 -3.77 16.72
C THR A 116 1.84 -4.66 15.56
N PRO A 117 1.85 -6.00 15.69
CA PRO A 117 2.27 -6.88 14.61
C PRO A 117 1.49 -6.62 13.32
N ALA A 118 2.20 -6.42 12.21
CA ALA A 118 1.64 -6.13 10.91
C ALA A 118 2.37 -6.95 9.84
N LEU A 119 1.60 -7.67 9.02
CA LEU A 119 2.10 -8.47 7.91
C LEU A 119 1.13 -8.32 6.75
N SER A 120 1.69 -8.09 5.57
CA SER A 120 0.90 -8.02 4.34
C SER A 120 0.44 -9.41 3.92
N ARG A 121 -0.77 -9.47 3.36
CA ARG A 121 -1.41 -10.68 2.80
C ARG A 121 -1.20 -10.83 1.30
N ILE A 122 -0.64 -9.81 0.66
CA ILE A 122 -0.42 -9.78 -0.79
C ILE A 122 0.85 -10.58 -1.10
N THR A 123 0.71 -11.59 -1.96
CA THR A 123 1.83 -12.45 -2.37
C THR A 123 2.26 -12.14 -3.80
N GLU A 124 3.49 -12.50 -4.14
CA GLU A 124 3.99 -12.38 -5.52
C GLU A 124 3.18 -13.23 -6.50
N GLU A 125 2.69 -14.39 -6.05
CA GLU A 125 1.85 -15.27 -6.87
C GLU A 125 0.53 -14.59 -7.26
N MET A 126 -0.04 -13.75 -6.39
CA MET A 126 -1.25 -12.99 -6.73
C MET A 126 -1.02 -12.08 -7.93
N ILE A 127 0.11 -11.35 -7.98
CA ILE A 127 0.47 -10.46 -9.10
C ILE A 127 0.77 -11.24 -10.38
N LYS A 128 1.55 -12.33 -10.27
CA LYS A 128 1.91 -13.17 -11.42
C LYS A 128 0.67 -13.82 -12.06
N ASN A 129 -0.34 -14.14 -11.26
CA ASN A 129 -1.55 -14.83 -11.70
C ASN A 129 -2.71 -13.92 -12.11
N LEU A 130 -2.58 -12.59 -12.10
CA LEU A 130 -3.59 -11.66 -12.62
C LEU A 130 -3.85 -11.92 -14.10
#